data_AF-A0A9X2F1Y6-F1
#
_entry.id   AF-A0A9X2F1Y6-F1
#
_cell.length_a   1.000
_cell.length_b   1.000
_cell.length_c   1.000
_cell.angle_alpha   90.00
_cell.angle_beta   90.00
_cell.angle_gamma   90.00
#
_symmetry.space_group_name_H-M   'P 1'
#
loop_
_entity.id
_entity.type
_entity.pdbx_description
1 polymer ?
#
loop_
_entity_poly.entity_id
_entity_poly.type
_entity_poly.pdbx_seq_one_letter_code
_entity_poly.pdbx_strand_id
1 'polypeptide(L)'
;MLNRNLPRHLEFGKDKNLFRGNNTFITSFILIHLIYFLVACNPNSAGNTTQSGSDSSTQRKTDASLTKKVWVAPDTLSIPTDDSGKMVHYGRELIMHTAKYLGPRGSVMQITNGMNCQNCHLAAGTKPFGNNYSAVASTYPKFRARSGSIESIEKRINDCIERSLNGRKLDDNSKELRAIVIYMKWLGQNVKRGETPKGAGLYNLSYIDRAADTLKGRMVYVQQCLRCHGVNGEGKLYADKIAYEYPPLWGKNSYNIGAGLYRLSRFASYIKANMPYGTNYKQPVLTDEEAWDVAAFVNSQQRPIKNYTTDWPDKAQKPIDYPFGPYADNFSENEHKYGPFKPMIASKK
;
A
#
# COMPACT_ATOMS: atom_id res chain seq x y z
N MET A 1 -38.00 42.40 -20.18
CA MET A 1 -37.76 41.86 -18.82
C MET A 1 -36.46 41.07 -18.89
N LEU A 2 -35.30 41.66 -18.53
CA LEU A 2 -34.68 41.60 -17.19
C LEU A 2 -34.52 40.14 -16.70
N ASN A 3 -33.38 39.63 -16.21
CA ASN A 3 -32.01 40.10 -15.97
C ASN A 3 -31.24 38.91 -15.35
N ARG A 4 -29.91 38.78 -15.59
CA ARG A 4 -28.83 38.47 -14.60
C ARG A 4 -28.89 37.14 -13.79
N ASN A 5 -27.84 36.36 -13.54
CA ASN A 5 -26.42 36.63 -13.27
C ASN A 5 -25.59 35.32 -13.39
N LEU A 6 -24.42 35.40 -14.01
CA LEU A 6 -23.32 34.44 -13.88
C LEU A 6 -22.05 35.27 -13.65
N PRO A 7 -21.26 35.08 -12.58
CA PRO A 7 -19.98 35.74 -12.46
C PRO A 7 -18.89 34.98 -13.19
N ARG A 8 -18.15 35.77 -14.00
CA ARG A 8 -16.91 35.48 -14.71
C ARG A 8 -15.71 35.40 -13.76
N HIS A 9 -14.74 34.60 -14.20
CA HIS A 9 -13.28 34.78 -14.12
C HIS A 9 -12.68 35.48 -12.90
N LEU A 10 -11.89 34.73 -12.14
CA LEU A 10 -10.78 35.26 -11.35
C LEU A 10 -9.48 34.97 -12.11
N GLU A 11 -8.96 36.00 -12.77
CA GLU A 11 -7.56 36.09 -13.19
C GLU A 11 -6.69 36.29 -11.95
N PHE A 12 -5.66 35.46 -11.75
CA PHE A 12 -4.62 35.72 -10.78
C PHE A 12 -3.43 36.38 -11.46
N GLY A 13 -3.21 37.64 -11.08
CA GLY A 13 -2.09 38.47 -11.48
C GLY A 13 -0.74 37.87 -11.07
N LYS A 14 0.23 38.09 -11.96
CA LYS A 14 1.66 37.85 -11.74
C LYS A 14 2.24 39.03 -10.96
N ASP A 15 2.41 38.89 -9.66
CA ASP A 15 3.31 39.78 -8.92
C ASP A 15 4.67 39.10 -8.72
N LYS A 16 5.58 39.44 -9.63
CA LYS A 16 7.02 39.33 -9.44
C LYS A 16 7.47 40.63 -8.78
N ASN A 17 7.91 40.56 -7.52
CA ASN A 17 8.95 41.41 -6.90
C ASN A 17 8.72 41.49 -5.39
N LEU A 18 9.32 40.57 -4.63
CA LEU A 18 9.53 40.82 -3.20
C LEU A 18 10.69 39.99 -2.62
N PHE A 19 11.90 40.12 -3.14
CA PHE A 19 13.12 39.77 -2.38
C PHE A 19 14.31 40.61 -2.85
N ARG A 20 14.48 41.77 -2.20
CA ARG A 20 15.75 42.50 -2.13
C ARG A 20 16.07 42.62 -0.64
N GLY A 21 17.12 41.94 -0.18
CA GLY A 21 17.47 41.89 1.24
C GLY A 21 18.83 41.21 1.48
N ASN A 22 19.88 41.98 1.24
CA ASN A 22 21.24 41.99 1.81
C ASN A 22 21.90 40.69 2.32
N ASN A 23 22.97 40.32 1.59
CA ASN A 23 24.11 39.54 2.03
C ASN A 23 24.89 40.24 3.15
N THR A 24 24.88 39.68 4.36
CA THR A 24 25.95 39.77 5.36
C THR A 24 25.51 38.96 6.57
N PHE A 25 25.83 37.67 6.68
CA PHE A 25 25.87 36.89 7.95
C PHE A 25 26.23 35.41 7.69
N ILE A 26 27.32 35.12 6.97
CA ILE A 26 27.86 33.75 6.87
C ILE A 26 29.39 33.83 6.84
N THR A 27 30.02 34.03 8.01
CA THR A 27 31.47 33.85 8.22
C THR A 27 31.79 33.80 9.72
N SER A 28 31.27 32.83 10.47
CA SER A 28 31.77 32.50 11.83
C SER A 28 31.14 31.23 12.41
N PHE A 29 31.25 30.06 11.77
CA PHE A 29 30.91 28.78 12.44
C PHE A 29 31.68 27.54 11.94
N ILE A 30 32.76 27.72 11.17
CA ILE A 30 33.53 26.61 10.57
C ILE A 30 34.72 26.14 11.46
N LEU A 31 34.97 26.75 12.63
CA LEU A 31 36.20 26.48 13.40
C LEU A 31 36.05 25.67 14.70
N ILE A 32 34.93 24.98 14.95
CA ILE A 32 34.68 24.28 16.24
C ILE A 32 34.33 22.77 16.12
N HIS A 33 34.34 22.17 14.93
CA HIS A 33 34.04 20.73 14.77
C HIS A 33 35.25 19.82 14.50
N LEU A 34 36.47 20.34 14.63
CA LEU A 34 37.71 19.61 14.35
C LEU A 34 38.44 19.08 15.60
N ILE A 35 37.77 19.01 16.77
CA ILE A 35 38.37 18.55 18.04
C ILE A 35 37.70 17.30 18.63
N TYR A 36 36.62 16.78 18.04
CA TYR A 36 35.89 15.60 18.58
C TYR A 36 36.31 14.24 17.98
N PHE A 37 37.51 14.14 17.39
CA PHE A 37 37.98 12.92 16.70
C PHE A 37 39.17 12.21 17.39
N LEU A 38 39.36 12.38 18.70
CA LEU A 38 40.41 11.69 19.46
C LEU A 38 39.92 11.26 20.86
N VAL A 39 39.17 10.15 20.93
CA VAL A 39 39.26 9.21 22.06
C VAL A 39 39.13 7.80 21.49
N ALA A 40 40.29 7.15 21.39
CA ALA A 40 40.46 5.77 20.98
C ALA A 40 40.13 4.79 22.13
N CYS A 41 39.77 3.58 21.72
CA CYS A 41 39.90 2.28 22.38
C CYS A 41 40.60 2.22 23.75
N ASN A 42 39.99 1.50 24.70
CA ASN A 42 40.66 0.31 25.24
C ASN A 42 39.66 -0.72 25.84
N PRO A 43 39.91 -2.04 25.64
CA PRO A 43 39.12 -3.15 26.17
C PRO A 43 39.72 -3.72 27.47
N ASN A 44 38.96 -4.63 28.11
CA ASN A 44 39.31 -5.60 29.17
C ASN A 44 38.67 -5.35 30.54
N SER A 45 37.76 -6.25 30.93
CA SER A 45 38.07 -7.24 31.97
C SER A 45 36.99 -8.32 32.06
N ALA A 46 37.42 -9.57 31.83
CA ALA A 46 36.70 -10.78 32.16
C ALA A 46 36.74 -11.04 33.67
N GLY A 47 35.72 -11.71 34.20
CA GLY A 47 35.64 -12.06 35.62
C GLY A 47 34.58 -13.14 35.92
N ASN A 48 34.96 -14.37 35.64
CA ASN A 48 34.62 -15.66 36.26
C ASN A 48 33.17 -16.11 36.58
N THR A 49 32.89 -17.26 35.97
CA THR A 49 31.92 -18.31 36.28
C THR A 49 32.21 -19.00 37.62
N THR A 50 31.14 -19.29 38.38
CA THR A 50 31.11 -20.44 39.29
C THR A 50 29.78 -21.16 39.11
N GLN A 51 29.85 -22.44 38.73
CA GLN A 51 28.73 -23.37 38.70
C GLN A 51 28.51 -23.95 40.10
N SER A 52 27.25 -24.13 40.49
CA SER A 52 26.84 -25.20 41.40
C SER A 52 25.47 -25.67 40.95
N GLY A 53 25.36 -26.96 40.64
CA GLY A 53 24.14 -27.60 40.19
C GLY A 53 23.19 -27.97 41.32
N SER A 54 21.92 -28.07 40.98
CA SER A 54 21.00 -29.05 41.57
C SER A 54 19.79 -29.20 40.64
N ASP A 55 19.42 -30.44 40.38
CA ASP A 55 18.31 -30.90 39.57
C ASP A 55 17.02 -30.08 39.70
N SER A 56 16.43 -29.76 38.54
CA SER A 56 14.98 -29.68 38.42
C SER A 56 14.58 -30.00 36.98
N SER A 57 14.42 -31.29 36.73
CA SER A 57 13.75 -31.86 35.57
C SER A 57 12.25 -31.54 35.59
N THR A 58 11.82 -30.27 35.61
CA THR A 58 10.40 -29.92 35.46
C THR A 58 10.12 -28.48 35.01
N GLN A 59 11.01 -27.84 34.25
CA GLN A 59 10.70 -26.52 33.64
C GLN A 59 11.40 -26.37 32.29
N ARG A 60 10.92 -27.10 31.29
CA ARG A 60 11.24 -26.84 29.87
C ARG A 60 10.08 -27.16 28.94
N LYS A 61 8.86 -26.87 29.39
CA LYS A 61 7.61 -27.00 28.62
C LYS A 61 6.71 -25.77 28.81
N THR A 62 7.23 -24.56 28.56
CA THR A 62 6.36 -23.38 28.42
C THR A 62 6.93 -22.22 27.59
N ASP A 63 8.09 -22.36 26.92
CA ASP A 63 8.66 -21.26 26.13
C ASP A 63 8.81 -21.57 24.62
N ALA A 64 8.11 -22.61 24.15
CA ALA A 64 8.05 -22.99 22.74
C ALA A 64 6.70 -22.63 22.09
N SER A 65 6.06 -21.56 22.56
CA SER A 65 5.20 -20.77 21.67
C SER A 65 6.12 -20.15 20.64
N LEU A 66 6.43 -20.91 19.58
CA LEU A 66 7.19 -20.52 18.42
C LEU A 66 6.76 -19.09 18.05
N THR A 67 7.64 -18.12 18.32
CA THR A 67 7.49 -16.78 17.79
C THR A 67 7.50 -16.94 16.26
N LYS A 68 6.32 -17.05 15.64
CA LYS A 68 6.21 -17.23 14.19
C LYS A 68 6.99 -16.08 13.54
N LYS A 69 8.16 -16.40 12.98
CA LYS A 69 9.01 -15.43 12.30
C LYS A 69 8.18 -14.80 11.17
N VAL A 70 8.42 -13.52 10.92
CA VAL A 70 7.80 -12.82 9.79
C VAL A 70 8.19 -13.56 8.51
N TRP A 71 7.23 -13.75 7.62
CA TRP A 71 7.43 -14.43 6.35
C TRP A 71 8.59 -13.82 5.57
N VAL A 72 9.39 -14.70 4.97
CA VAL A 72 10.50 -14.36 4.08
C VAL A 72 10.17 -14.96 2.71
N ALA A 73 10.26 -14.14 1.66
CA ALA A 73 10.02 -14.60 0.31
C ALA A 73 11.10 -15.61 -0.12
N PRO A 74 10.75 -16.60 -0.97
CA PRO A 74 11.76 -17.43 -1.64
C PRO A 74 12.74 -16.55 -2.43
N ASP A 75 14.01 -16.96 -2.48
CA ASP A 75 15.02 -16.27 -3.27
C ASP A 75 14.69 -16.44 -4.76
N THR A 76 14.71 -15.35 -5.53
CA THR A 76 14.51 -15.40 -6.98
C THR A 76 15.57 -16.22 -7.71
N LEU A 77 16.74 -16.42 -7.11
CA LEU A 77 17.76 -17.33 -7.63
C LEU A 77 17.35 -18.82 -7.52
N SER A 78 16.35 -19.14 -6.70
CA SER A 78 15.81 -20.49 -6.58
C SER A 78 14.68 -20.77 -7.58
N ILE A 79 14.39 -19.85 -8.52
CA ILE A 79 13.44 -20.12 -9.60
C ILE A 79 14.09 -21.16 -10.54
N PRO A 80 13.37 -22.25 -10.90
CA PRO A 80 13.90 -23.24 -11.84
C PRO A 80 14.35 -22.61 -13.16
N THR A 81 15.29 -23.26 -13.87
CA THR A 81 15.76 -22.78 -15.19
C THR A 81 15.02 -23.39 -16.37
N ASP A 82 14.04 -24.26 -16.11
CA ASP A 82 13.21 -24.92 -17.11
C ASP A 82 12.03 -24.05 -17.57
N ASP A 83 11.13 -24.62 -18.38
CA ASP A 83 9.95 -23.91 -18.88
C ASP A 83 8.98 -23.48 -17.76
N SER A 84 8.94 -24.20 -16.64
CA SER A 84 8.15 -23.79 -15.47
C SER A 84 8.72 -22.52 -14.84
N GLY A 85 10.05 -22.45 -14.75
CA GLY A 85 10.80 -21.29 -14.32
C GLY A 85 10.60 -20.05 -15.20
N LYS A 86 10.58 -20.23 -16.52
CA LYS A 86 10.28 -19.14 -17.48
C LYS A 86 8.92 -18.50 -17.21
N MET A 87 7.91 -19.30 -16.84
CA MET A 87 6.58 -18.78 -16.50
C MET A 87 6.57 -18.06 -15.15
N VAL A 88 7.34 -18.52 -14.16
CA VAL A 88 7.53 -17.80 -12.89
C VAL A 88 8.19 -16.44 -13.13
N HIS A 89 9.26 -16.40 -13.93
CA HIS A 89 9.93 -15.15 -14.31
C HIS A 89 8.98 -14.22 -15.08
N TYR A 90 8.23 -14.73 -16.06
CA TYR A 90 7.29 -13.91 -16.81
C TYR A 90 6.17 -13.35 -15.92
N GLY A 91 5.63 -14.14 -14.99
CA GLY A 91 4.65 -13.69 -14.01
C GLY A 91 5.19 -12.58 -13.11
N ARG A 92 6.45 -12.71 -12.66
CA ARG A 92 7.14 -11.67 -11.88
C ARG A 92 7.31 -10.39 -12.69
N GLU A 93 7.73 -10.49 -13.95
CA GLU A 93 7.87 -9.35 -14.86
C GLU A 93 6.53 -8.63 -15.08
N LEU A 94 5.43 -9.38 -15.25
CA LEU A 94 4.09 -8.80 -15.38
C LEU A 94 3.64 -8.07 -14.11
N ILE A 95 4.05 -8.52 -12.92
CA ILE A 95 3.76 -7.81 -11.66
C ILE A 95 4.61 -6.53 -11.54
N MET A 96 5.91 -6.61 -11.86
CA MET A 96 6.83 -5.49 -11.71
C MET A 96 6.62 -4.41 -12.76
N HIS A 97 6.37 -4.83 -13.99
CA HIS A 97 6.35 -3.97 -15.17
C HIS A 97 5.03 -4.12 -15.92
N THR A 98 3.91 -4.25 -15.21
CA THR A 98 2.57 -4.41 -15.80
C THR A 98 2.29 -3.41 -16.93
N ALA A 99 2.68 -2.15 -16.78
CA ALA A 99 2.50 -1.11 -17.78
C ALA A 99 3.25 -1.38 -19.09
N LYS A 100 4.43 -2.00 -19.02
CA LYS A 100 5.24 -2.40 -20.19
C LYS A 100 4.53 -3.44 -21.04
N TYR A 101 3.70 -4.30 -20.44
CA TYR A 101 3.01 -5.38 -21.15
C TYR A 101 1.54 -5.06 -21.43
N LEU A 102 0.84 -4.48 -20.45
CA LEU A 102 -0.62 -4.31 -20.42
C LEU A 102 -1.08 -2.84 -20.33
N GLY A 103 -0.14 -1.89 -20.25
CA GLY A 103 -0.41 -0.44 -20.15
C GLY A 103 -0.84 0.19 -21.46
N PRO A 104 -1.04 1.52 -21.50
CA PRO A 104 -1.44 2.24 -22.71
C PRO A 104 -0.43 2.08 -23.88
N ARG A 105 0.82 1.77 -23.56
CA ARG A 105 1.89 1.40 -24.51
C ARG A 105 2.43 0.00 -24.28
N GLY A 106 1.58 -0.88 -23.76
CA GLY A 106 1.92 -2.27 -23.48
C GLY A 106 2.30 -3.01 -24.75
N SER A 107 3.28 -3.90 -24.69
CA SER A 107 3.71 -4.72 -25.83
C SER A 107 2.78 -5.90 -26.12
N VAL A 108 1.87 -6.24 -25.21
CA VAL A 108 0.96 -7.38 -25.33
C VAL A 108 -0.48 -6.91 -25.50
N MET A 109 -0.94 -6.03 -24.63
CA MET A 109 -2.30 -5.50 -24.60
C MET A 109 -2.32 -4.05 -24.10
N GLN A 110 -3.35 -3.29 -24.44
CA GLN A 110 -3.56 -1.93 -23.94
C GLN A 110 -4.87 -1.86 -23.16
N ILE A 111 -4.84 -2.44 -21.95
CA ILE A 111 -6.05 -2.68 -21.14
C ILE A 111 -5.99 -2.04 -19.75
N THR A 112 -4.88 -1.41 -19.36
CA THR A 112 -4.69 -0.82 -18.03
C THR A 112 -4.29 0.67 -18.10
N ASN A 113 -4.33 1.35 -16.94
CA ASN A 113 -4.05 2.78 -16.78
C ASN A 113 -2.56 3.18 -16.75
N GLY A 114 -1.64 2.24 -16.97
CA GLY A 114 -0.19 2.51 -17.01
C GLY A 114 0.52 2.43 -15.64
N MET A 115 -0.21 2.10 -14.58
CA MET A 115 0.40 1.66 -13.32
C MET A 115 0.85 0.20 -13.38
N ASN A 116 1.72 -0.18 -12.45
CA ASN A 116 2.18 -1.53 -12.23
C ASN A 116 1.52 -2.15 -10.99
N CYS A 117 1.30 -3.46 -10.98
CA CYS A 117 0.86 -4.18 -9.78
C CYS A 117 1.79 -3.90 -8.60
N GLN A 118 3.10 -3.81 -8.85
CA GLN A 118 4.09 -3.51 -7.82
C GLN A 118 3.94 -2.13 -7.16
N ASN A 119 3.21 -1.19 -7.75
CA ASN A 119 2.96 0.10 -7.13
C ASN A 119 2.14 -0.02 -5.84
N CYS A 120 1.38 -1.12 -5.69
CA CYS A 120 0.60 -1.44 -4.50
C CYS A 120 1.05 -2.75 -3.83
N HIS A 121 1.76 -3.62 -4.56
CA HIS A 121 2.28 -4.92 -4.11
C HIS A 121 3.80 -4.90 -4.13
N LEU A 122 4.40 -4.28 -3.12
CA LEU A 122 5.79 -3.84 -3.16
C LEU A 122 6.79 -4.98 -3.34
N ALA A 123 7.88 -4.68 -4.06
CA ALA A 123 8.93 -5.63 -4.44
C ALA A 123 8.35 -6.89 -5.10
N ALA A 124 7.52 -6.71 -6.12
CA ALA A 124 6.80 -7.78 -6.80
C ALA A 124 5.96 -8.67 -5.85
N GLY A 125 5.43 -8.09 -4.78
CA GLY A 125 4.67 -8.80 -3.75
C GLY A 125 5.51 -9.64 -2.80
N THR A 126 6.76 -9.28 -2.56
CA THR A 126 7.65 -9.95 -1.59
C THR A 126 7.87 -9.16 -0.29
N LYS A 127 7.49 -7.88 -0.23
CA LYS A 127 7.70 -7.06 0.99
C LYS A 127 6.67 -7.41 2.09
N PRO A 128 7.08 -7.83 3.30
CA PRO A 128 6.17 -8.00 4.44
C PRO A 128 5.37 -6.72 4.73
N PHE A 129 4.06 -6.87 4.92
CA PHE A 129 3.09 -5.76 5.09
C PHE A 129 3.01 -4.76 3.92
N GLY A 130 3.71 -5.01 2.81
CA GLY A 130 3.64 -4.28 1.55
C GLY A 130 2.61 -4.86 0.57
N ASN A 131 1.51 -5.40 1.11
CA ASN A 131 0.47 -6.12 0.36
C ASN A 131 1.02 -7.34 -0.41
N ASN A 132 1.95 -8.10 0.18
CA ASN A 132 2.57 -9.26 -0.48
C ASN A 132 1.59 -10.40 -0.79
N TYR A 133 2.05 -11.35 -1.61
CA TYR A 133 1.28 -12.50 -2.08
C TYR A 133 1.49 -13.78 -1.27
N SER A 134 2.19 -13.70 -0.12
CA SER A 134 2.64 -14.88 0.64
C SER A 134 1.54 -15.90 0.98
N ALA A 135 0.34 -15.41 1.32
CA ALA A 135 -0.79 -16.26 1.69
C ALA A 135 -1.66 -16.71 0.50
N VAL A 136 -1.35 -16.31 -0.73
CA VAL A 136 -2.22 -16.59 -1.89
C VAL A 136 -2.29 -18.09 -2.17
N ALA A 137 -1.14 -18.75 -2.28
CA ALA A 137 -1.06 -20.19 -2.57
C ALA A 137 -1.77 -21.05 -1.50
N SER A 138 -1.67 -20.66 -0.23
CA SER A 138 -2.19 -21.43 0.89
C SER A 138 -3.68 -21.21 1.14
N THR A 139 -4.24 -20.06 0.77
CA THR A 139 -5.61 -19.67 1.16
C THR A 139 -6.63 -19.71 0.03
N TYR A 140 -6.21 -19.84 -1.23
CA TYR A 140 -7.12 -19.92 -2.38
C TYR A 140 -7.42 -21.37 -2.81
N PRO A 141 -8.64 -21.64 -3.33
CA PRO A 141 -9.76 -20.72 -3.53
C PRO A 141 -10.38 -20.24 -2.20
N LYS A 142 -10.95 -19.04 -2.19
CA LYS A 142 -11.38 -18.36 -0.95
C LYS A 142 -12.73 -17.66 -1.11
N PHE A 143 -13.61 -17.81 -0.12
CA PHE A 143 -14.84 -17.01 -0.03
C PHE A 143 -14.52 -15.51 0.13
N ARG A 144 -15.20 -14.68 -0.65
CA ARG A 144 -15.10 -13.21 -0.58
C ARG A 144 -16.48 -12.60 -0.44
N ALA A 145 -16.68 -11.91 0.68
CA ALA A 145 -17.90 -11.15 0.95
C ALA A 145 -18.30 -10.16 -0.16
N ARG A 146 -17.32 -9.58 -0.86
CA ARG A 146 -17.59 -8.65 -1.96
C ARG A 146 -18.37 -9.32 -3.10
N SER A 147 -17.97 -10.52 -3.52
CA SER A 147 -18.68 -11.26 -4.57
C SER A 147 -19.81 -12.12 -4.03
N GLY A 148 -19.81 -12.40 -2.72
CA GLY A 148 -20.69 -13.39 -2.10
C GLY A 148 -20.40 -14.82 -2.54
N SER A 149 -19.18 -15.10 -3.04
CA SER A 149 -18.83 -16.39 -3.62
C SER A 149 -17.39 -16.82 -3.31
N ILE A 150 -17.09 -18.08 -3.58
CA ILE A 150 -15.72 -18.61 -3.57
C ILE A 150 -15.01 -18.15 -4.85
N GLU A 151 -13.89 -17.44 -4.68
CA GLU A 151 -13.10 -16.91 -5.80
C GLU A 151 -11.81 -17.70 -6.01
N SER A 152 -11.45 -17.86 -7.28
CA SER A 152 -10.14 -18.34 -7.72
C SER A 152 -9.08 -17.23 -7.65
N ILE A 153 -7.81 -17.58 -7.88
CA ILE A 153 -6.71 -16.61 -7.95
C ILE A 153 -6.88 -15.73 -9.20
N GLU A 154 -7.25 -16.35 -10.31
CA GLU A 154 -7.53 -15.76 -11.62
C GLU A 154 -8.58 -14.65 -11.50
N LYS A 155 -9.75 -14.97 -10.92
CA LYS A 155 -10.80 -13.97 -10.66
C LYS A 155 -10.27 -12.83 -9.80
N ARG A 156 -9.51 -13.12 -8.75
CA ARG A 156 -8.98 -12.08 -7.87
C ARG A 156 -8.01 -11.14 -8.58
N ILE A 157 -7.17 -11.67 -9.48
CA ILE A 157 -6.26 -10.88 -10.32
C ILE A 157 -7.08 -9.99 -11.25
N ASN A 158 -8.08 -10.55 -11.94
CA ASN A 158 -8.95 -9.80 -12.84
C ASN A 158 -9.73 -8.69 -12.12
N ASP A 159 -10.26 -8.94 -10.92
CA ASP A 159 -10.86 -7.89 -10.09
C ASP A 159 -9.85 -6.77 -9.76
N CYS A 160 -8.57 -7.12 -9.58
CA CYS A 160 -7.53 -6.12 -9.34
C CYS A 160 -7.24 -5.28 -10.59
N ILE A 161 -7.18 -5.90 -11.78
CA ILE A 161 -6.98 -5.20 -13.05
C ILE A 161 -8.12 -4.22 -13.29
N GLU A 162 -9.38 -4.66 -13.12
CA GLU A 162 -10.54 -3.83 -13.38
C GLU A 162 -10.70 -2.65 -12.42
N ARG A 163 -10.16 -2.77 -11.20
CA ARG A 163 -10.37 -1.80 -10.12
C ARG A 163 -9.12 -0.95 -9.85
N SER A 164 -8.02 -1.61 -9.50
CA SER A 164 -6.76 -0.95 -9.15
C SER A 164 -6.05 -0.38 -10.39
N LEU A 165 -6.12 -1.09 -11.52
CA LEU A 165 -5.53 -0.64 -12.79
C LEU A 165 -6.55 -0.02 -13.75
N ASN A 166 -7.78 0.22 -13.26
CA ASN A 166 -8.91 0.77 -14.00
C ASN A 166 -9.08 0.16 -15.40
N GLY A 167 -8.88 -1.15 -15.51
CA GLY A 167 -8.74 -1.85 -16.77
C GLY A 167 -9.91 -2.73 -17.17
N ARG A 168 -9.62 -3.62 -18.12
CA ARG A 168 -10.47 -4.74 -18.55
C ARG A 168 -9.82 -6.05 -18.15
N LYS A 169 -10.62 -7.06 -17.78
CA LYS A 169 -10.11 -8.38 -17.39
C LYS A 169 -9.27 -9.03 -18.50
N LEU A 170 -8.29 -9.83 -18.09
CA LEU A 170 -7.61 -10.78 -18.95
C LEU A 170 -8.51 -11.99 -19.21
N ASP A 171 -8.30 -12.66 -20.35
CA ASP A 171 -8.89 -13.98 -20.58
C ASP A 171 -8.37 -14.97 -19.53
N ASP A 172 -9.26 -15.79 -18.99
CA ASP A 172 -8.93 -16.74 -17.92
C ASP A 172 -7.89 -17.79 -18.34
N ASN A 173 -7.77 -18.05 -19.65
CA ASN A 173 -6.78 -18.94 -20.26
C ASN A 173 -5.55 -18.23 -20.84
N SER A 174 -5.49 -16.89 -20.76
CA SER A 174 -4.36 -16.12 -21.30
C SER A 174 -3.03 -16.54 -20.67
N LYS A 175 -1.97 -16.48 -21.49
CA LYS A 175 -0.60 -16.78 -21.04
C LYS A 175 -0.20 -15.86 -19.88
N GLU A 176 -0.58 -14.58 -19.95
CA GLU A 176 -0.27 -13.54 -18.98
C GLU A 176 -0.90 -13.85 -17.62
N LEU A 177 -2.20 -14.16 -17.58
CA LEU A 177 -2.88 -14.48 -16.33
C LEU A 177 -2.30 -15.76 -15.71
N ARG A 178 -2.09 -16.79 -16.52
CA ARG A 178 -1.46 -18.05 -16.07
C ARG A 178 -0.08 -17.83 -15.48
N ALA A 179 0.76 -16.99 -16.10
CA ALA A 179 2.08 -16.65 -15.60
C ALA A 179 2.02 -15.94 -14.24
N ILE A 180 1.12 -14.97 -14.09
CA ILE A 180 0.92 -14.27 -12.81
C ILE A 180 0.49 -15.25 -11.71
N VAL A 181 -0.45 -16.16 -12.00
CA VAL A 181 -0.90 -17.19 -11.04
C VAL A 181 0.25 -18.11 -10.66
N ILE A 182 1.05 -18.57 -11.62
CA ILE A 182 2.22 -19.44 -11.37
C ILE A 182 3.21 -18.73 -10.44
N TYR A 183 3.53 -17.46 -10.70
CA TYR A 183 4.40 -16.67 -9.85
C TYR A 183 3.85 -16.51 -8.42
N MET A 184 2.56 -16.18 -8.26
CA MET A 184 1.95 -16.07 -6.93
C MET A 184 1.93 -17.40 -6.17
N LYS A 185 1.75 -18.52 -6.86
CA LYS A 185 1.84 -19.87 -6.26
C LYS A 185 3.27 -20.19 -5.82
N TRP A 186 4.27 -19.89 -6.65
CA TRP A 186 5.68 -20.07 -6.33
C TRP A 186 6.09 -19.25 -5.09
N LEU A 187 5.69 -17.98 -4.99
CA LEU A 187 5.97 -17.14 -3.82
C LEU A 187 5.47 -17.74 -2.51
N GLY A 188 4.29 -18.36 -2.53
CA GLY A 188 3.64 -18.93 -1.35
C GLY A 188 3.92 -20.43 -1.14
N GLN A 189 4.80 -21.06 -1.92
CA GLN A 189 4.91 -22.53 -1.98
C GLN A 189 5.27 -23.19 -0.64
N ASN A 190 6.00 -22.47 0.23
CA ASN A 190 6.42 -22.96 1.54
C ASN A 190 5.44 -22.60 2.67
N VAL A 191 4.30 -21.96 2.34
CA VAL A 191 3.25 -21.63 3.30
C VAL A 191 2.26 -22.79 3.33
N LYS A 192 2.12 -23.41 4.51
CA LYS A 192 1.20 -24.54 4.72
C LYS A 192 -0.22 -24.19 4.28
N ARG A 193 -0.91 -25.13 3.62
CA ARG A 193 -2.30 -24.97 3.18
C ARG A 193 -3.19 -24.56 4.35
N GLY A 194 -4.05 -23.57 4.15
CA GLY A 194 -4.93 -22.99 5.17
C GLY A 194 -4.27 -21.96 6.09
N GLU A 195 -2.93 -21.83 6.10
CA GLU A 195 -2.24 -20.86 6.94
C GLU A 195 -2.09 -19.49 6.27
N THR A 196 -2.14 -18.43 7.08
CA THR A 196 -1.70 -17.08 6.71
C THR A 196 -0.47 -16.75 7.54
N PRO A 197 0.72 -16.56 6.92
CA PRO A 197 1.93 -16.34 7.67
C PRO A 197 2.00 -14.90 8.20
N LYS A 198 2.78 -14.67 9.26
CA LYS A 198 2.98 -13.33 9.83
C LYS A 198 3.64 -12.43 8.78
N GLY A 199 3.13 -11.21 8.62
CA GLY A 199 3.60 -10.29 7.58
C GLY A 199 2.82 -10.35 6.27
N ALA A 200 1.86 -11.27 6.13
CA ALA A 200 1.00 -11.34 4.95
C ALA A 200 0.11 -10.10 4.78
N GLY A 201 -0.11 -9.68 3.53
CA GLY A 201 -1.02 -8.58 3.21
C GLY A 201 -0.54 -7.22 3.71
N LEU A 202 -1.44 -6.47 4.37
CA LEU A 202 -1.19 -5.11 4.85
C LEU A 202 -0.97 -5.11 6.37
N TYR A 203 -0.23 -4.11 6.86
CA TYR A 203 -0.12 -3.85 8.30
C TYR A 203 -1.50 -3.62 8.92
N ASN A 204 -1.74 -4.16 10.11
CA ASN A 204 -2.99 -3.92 10.83
C ASN A 204 -2.87 -2.61 11.61
N LEU A 205 -3.37 -1.52 11.04
CA LEU A 205 -3.40 -0.22 11.70
C LEU A 205 -4.67 -0.13 12.55
N SER A 206 -4.51 0.28 13.82
CA SER A 206 -5.64 0.48 14.70
C SER A 206 -6.57 1.58 14.18
N TYR A 207 -7.87 1.41 14.38
CA TYR A 207 -8.86 2.43 14.05
C TYR A 207 -8.67 3.69 14.90
N ILE A 208 -8.98 4.85 14.34
CA ILE A 208 -9.01 6.13 15.03
C ILE A 208 -10.37 6.36 15.71
N ASP A 209 -10.37 7.16 16.77
CA ASP A 209 -11.53 7.54 17.59
C ASP A 209 -12.23 8.81 17.14
N ARG A 210 -11.61 9.54 16.22
CA ARG A 210 -12.19 10.67 15.49
C ARG A 210 -12.37 10.35 14.02
N ALA A 211 -13.06 11.22 13.28
CA ALA A 211 -13.02 11.18 11.83
C ALA A 211 -11.62 11.57 11.32
N ALA A 212 -11.20 10.97 10.20
CA ALA A 212 -9.98 11.33 9.51
C ALA A 212 -10.14 12.71 8.85
N ASP A 213 -9.15 13.58 9.01
CA ASP A 213 -9.20 14.98 8.65
C ASP A 213 -8.43 15.23 7.34
N THR A 214 -9.15 15.62 6.29
CA THR A 214 -8.55 15.87 4.97
C THR A 214 -7.67 17.12 4.92
N LEU A 215 -7.87 18.11 5.80
CA LEU A 215 -7.03 19.30 5.88
C LEU A 215 -5.70 18.97 6.56
N LYS A 216 -5.73 18.22 7.66
CA LYS A 216 -4.52 17.64 8.27
C LYS A 216 -3.79 16.74 7.29
N GLY A 217 -4.52 15.91 6.58
CA GLY A 217 -3.98 15.03 5.54
C GLY A 217 -3.28 15.77 4.42
N ARG A 218 -3.81 16.92 4.00
CA ARG A 218 -3.16 17.78 3.01
C ARG A 218 -1.80 18.30 3.49
N MET A 219 -1.69 18.68 4.78
CA MET A 219 -0.42 19.12 5.36
C MET A 219 0.62 18.00 5.34
N VAL A 220 0.23 16.79 5.75
CA VAL A 220 1.09 15.59 5.67
C VAL A 220 1.49 15.32 4.21
N TYR A 221 0.56 15.41 3.26
CA TYR A 221 0.84 15.20 1.85
C TYR A 221 1.90 16.15 1.31
N VAL A 222 1.77 17.45 1.60
CA VAL A 222 2.72 18.49 1.17
C VAL A 222 4.12 18.22 1.74
N GLN A 223 4.20 17.83 3.01
CA GLN A 223 5.48 17.59 3.69
C GLN A 223 6.16 16.29 3.26
N GLN A 224 5.39 15.22 3.03
CA GLN A 224 5.92 13.85 2.99
C GLN A 224 5.73 13.14 1.65
N CYS A 225 4.78 13.58 0.81
CA CYS A 225 4.35 12.83 -0.37
C CYS A 225 4.55 13.59 -1.70
N LEU A 226 4.37 14.92 -1.67
CA LEU A 226 4.33 15.79 -2.85
C LEU A 226 5.56 15.68 -3.74
N ARG A 227 6.76 15.59 -3.14
CA ARG A 227 8.04 15.48 -3.88
C ARG A 227 8.05 14.34 -4.90
N CYS A 228 7.38 13.22 -4.60
CA CYS A 228 7.34 12.05 -5.47
C CYS A 228 6.03 11.99 -6.27
N HIS A 229 4.89 12.23 -5.63
CA HIS A 229 3.58 12.03 -6.25
C HIS A 229 3.02 13.26 -6.98
N GLY A 230 3.70 14.41 -6.91
CA GLY A 230 3.31 15.63 -7.60
C GLY A 230 2.32 16.48 -6.81
N VAL A 231 2.15 17.74 -7.22
CA VAL A 231 1.24 18.69 -6.57
C VAL A 231 -0.22 18.32 -6.77
N ASN A 232 -0.54 17.67 -7.88
CA ASN A 232 -1.88 17.22 -8.26
C ASN A 232 -1.97 15.69 -8.21
N GLY A 233 -1.09 15.00 -7.47
CA GLY A 233 -1.09 13.54 -7.34
C GLY A 233 -0.91 12.79 -8.66
N GLU A 234 -0.39 13.47 -9.68
CA GLU A 234 -0.23 12.99 -11.05
C GLU A 234 0.88 11.94 -11.20
N GLY A 235 1.70 11.77 -10.16
CA GLY A 235 2.86 10.89 -10.18
C GLY A 235 3.97 11.42 -11.09
N LYS A 236 4.91 10.54 -11.41
CA LYS A 236 6.02 10.83 -12.32
C LYS A 236 6.24 9.65 -13.25
N LEU A 237 6.16 9.88 -14.55
CA LEU A 237 6.52 8.89 -15.56
C LEU A 237 8.04 8.79 -15.70
N TYR A 238 8.53 7.61 -16.09
CA TYR A 238 9.89 7.47 -16.61
C TYR A 238 10.08 8.27 -17.91
N ALA A 239 11.33 8.47 -18.32
CA ALA A 239 11.67 9.25 -19.53
C ALA A 239 11.09 8.63 -20.82
N ASP A 240 11.05 7.30 -20.91
CA ASP A 240 10.40 6.56 -22.00
C ASP A 240 8.87 6.71 -21.98
N LYS A 241 8.33 7.21 -20.87
CA LYS A 241 6.92 7.41 -20.54
C LYS A 241 6.09 6.10 -20.52
N ILE A 242 6.73 4.92 -20.56
CA ILE A 242 6.04 3.61 -20.60
C ILE A 242 5.37 3.30 -19.27
N ALA A 243 6.06 3.59 -18.17
CA ALA A 243 5.60 3.31 -16.81
C ALA A 243 5.81 4.50 -15.88
N TYR A 244 5.14 4.48 -14.74
CA TYR A 244 5.35 5.43 -13.65
C TYR A 244 6.55 5.02 -12.79
N GLU A 245 7.46 5.96 -12.58
CA GLU A 245 8.47 5.93 -11.51
C GLU A 245 7.77 6.09 -10.15
N TYR A 246 6.90 7.10 -10.05
CA TYR A 246 5.99 7.29 -8.92
C TYR A 246 4.55 7.24 -9.42
N PRO A 247 3.70 6.33 -8.90
CA PRO A 247 2.35 6.16 -9.41
C PRO A 247 1.48 7.39 -9.14
N PRO A 248 0.50 7.69 -10.01
CA PRO A 248 -0.54 8.66 -9.72
C PRO A 248 -1.38 8.16 -8.54
N LEU A 249 -1.69 9.06 -7.60
CA LEU A 249 -2.52 8.74 -6.43
C LEU A 249 -3.99 9.05 -6.67
N TRP A 250 -4.30 9.97 -7.58
CA TRP A 250 -5.64 10.32 -8.03
C TRP A 250 -5.62 10.81 -9.48
N GLY A 251 -6.76 11.30 -9.97
CA GLY A 251 -6.93 11.67 -11.38
C GLY A 251 -7.15 10.47 -12.30
N LYS A 252 -7.29 10.74 -13.60
CA LYS A 252 -7.76 9.76 -14.60
C LYS A 252 -6.91 8.49 -14.74
N ASN A 253 -5.62 8.55 -14.38
CA ASN A 253 -4.68 7.43 -14.52
C ASN A 253 -4.49 6.63 -13.22
N SER A 254 -5.19 6.99 -12.15
CA SER A 254 -5.12 6.29 -10.87
C SER A 254 -6.11 5.11 -10.78
N TYR A 255 -6.10 4.41 -9.65
CA TYR A 255 -7.10 3.40 -9.30
C TYR A 255 -8.50 4.02 -9.18
N ASN A 256 -9.52 3.26 -9.56
CA ASN A 256 -10.92 3.70 -9.49
C ASN A 256 -11.53 3.50 -8.10
N ILE A 257 -12.74 4.02 -7.90
CA ILE A 257 -13.45 3.93 -6.62
C ILE A 257 -13.79 2.50 -6.16
N GLY A 258 -13.74 1.51 -7.06
CA GLY A 258 -13.95 0.09 -6.73
C GLY A 258 -12.73 -0.60 -6.13
N ALA A 259 -11.55 0.06 -6.14
CA ALA A 259 -10.29 -0.51 -5.67
C ALA A 259 -10.25 -0.71 -4.16
N GLY A 260 -9.50 -1.72 -3.70
CA GLY A 260 -9.34 -2.01 -2.28
C GLY A 260 -8.69 -0.86 -1.49
N LEU A 261 -7.77 -0.12 -2.12
CA LEU A 261 -7.11 1.06 -1.53
C LEU A 261 -7.96 2.33 -1.58
N TYR A 262 -9.15 2.30 -2.18
CA TYR A 262 -10.10 3.41 -2.01
C TYR A 262 -10.78 3.39 -0.64
N ARG A 263 -10.75 2.25 0.06
CA ARG A 263 -11.19 2.14 1.44
C ARG A 263 -10.13 2.68 2.39
N LEU A 264 -10.55 3.48 3.36
CA LEU A 264 -9.65 4.32 4.12
C LEU A 264 -8.70 3.50 5.02
N SER A 265 -9.21 2.46 5.70
CA SER A 265 -8.37 1.61 6.58
C SER A 265 -7.25 0.92 5.82
N ARG A 266 -7.55 0.42 4.62
CA ARG A 266 -6.58 -0.31 3.79
C ARG A 266 -5.47 0.62 3.33
N PHE A 267 -5.83 1.84 2.95
CA PHE A 267 -4.84 2.78 2.46
C PHE A 267 -3.99 3.38 3.58
N ALA A 268 -4.60 3.75 4.71
CA ALA A 268 -3.86 4.18 5.91
C ALA A 268 -2.89 3.09 6.39
N SER A 269 -3.33 1.84 6.45
CA SER A 269 -2.47 0.67 6.71
C SER A 269 -1.30 0.52 5.74
N TYR A 270 -1.54 0.74 4.44
CA TYR A 270 -0.50 0.70 3.43
C TYR A 270 0.53 1.83 3.65
N ILE A 271 0.04 3.06 3.84
CA ILE A 271 0.85 4.25 4.07
C ILE A 271 1.71 4.08 5.32
N LYS A 272 1.12 3.72 6.47
CA LYS A 272 1.82 3.58 7.75
C LYS A 272 3.06 2.68 7.66
N ALA A 273 2.96 1.57 6.95
CA ALA A 273 4.02 0.58 6.89
C ALA A 273 4.99 0.76 5.71
N ASN A 274 4.65 1.60 4.72
CA ASN A 274 5.39 1.61 3.45
C ASN A 274 5.68 2.99 2.87
N MET A 275 5.10 4.06 3.42
CA MET A 275 5.28 5.42 2.96
C MET A 275 5.75 6.33 4.11
N PRO A 276 6.57 7.36 3.81
CA PRO A 276 7.26 7.63 2.53
C PRO A 276 8.24 6.54 2.09
N TYR A 277 8.79 6.63 0.87
CA TYR A 277 9.76 5.65 0.38
C TYR A 277 10.95 5.50 1.36
N GLY A 278 11.32 4.25 1.67
CA GLY A 278 12.29 3.93 2.73
C GLY A 278 11.63 3.45 4.03
N THR A 279 10.35 3.75 4.25
CA THR A 279 9.60 3.28 5.43
C THR A 279 9.41 1.76 5.44
N ASN A 280 9.47 1.19 6.64
CA ASN A 280 9.05 -0.18 6.93
C ASN A 280 8.19 -0.24 8.20
N TYR A 281 7.44 -1.32 8.38
CA TYR A 281 6.49 -1.50 9.49
C TYR A 281 7.11 -1.46 10.90
N LYS A 282 8.42 -1.65 11.05
CA LYS A 282 9.10 -1.57 12.36
C LYS A 282 9.47 -0.14 12.73
N GLN A 283 9.68 0.72 11.74
CA GLN A 283 10.11 2.11 11.89
C GLN A 283 9.24 2.99 10.98
N PRO A 284 7.94 3.14 11.31
CA PRO A 284 7.06 4.01 10.57
C PRO A 284 7.47 5.46 10.75
N VAL A 285 7.51 6.23 9.66
CA VAL A 285 7.80 7.68 9.70
C VAL A 285 6.57 8.46 10.16
N LEU A 286 5.40 8.12 9.64
CA LEU A 286 4.14 8.79 10.02
C LEU A 286 3.59 8.19 11.31
N THR A 287 2.97 9.02 12.12
CA THR A 287 2.07 8.58 13.20
C THR A 287 0.85 7.86 12.64
N ASP A 288 0.10 7.19 13.50
CA ASP A 288 -1.12 6.50 13.09
C ASP A 288 -2.15 7.50 12.55
N GLU A 289 -2.35 8.62 13.26
CA GLU A 289 -3.26 9.69 12.86
C GLU A 289 -2.89 10.33 11.53
N GLU A 290 -1.60 10.66 11.32
CA GLU A 290 -1.14 11.21 10.04
C GLU A 290 -1.38 10.24 8.87
N ALA A 291 -1.21 8.93 9.08
CA ALA A 291 -1.48 7.93 8.07
C ALA A 291 -2.98 7.86 7.70
N TRP A 292 -3.87 8.00 8.68
CA TRP A 292 -5.32 8.09 8.45
C TRP A 292 -5.71 9.39 7.73
N ASP A 293 -5.20 10.52 8.20
CA ASP A 293 -5.53 11.84 7.66
C ASP A 293 -5.02 11.98 6.22
N VAL A 294 -3.77 11.60 5.91
CA VAL A 294 -3.25 11.65 4.54
C VAL A 294 -3.96 10.68 3.61
N ALA A 295 -4.35 9.50 4.10
CA ALA A 295 -5.18 8.58 3.33
C ALA A 295 -6.55 9.19 3.00
N ALA A 296 -7.14 9.97 3.93
CA ALA A 296 -8.42 10.63 3.73
C ALA A 296 -8.29 11.75 2.69
N PHE A 297 -7.24 12.58 2.78
CA PHE A 297 -6.96 13.62 1.79
C PHE A 297 -6.81 13.04 0.37
N VAL A 298 -6.02 11.97 0.20
CA VAL A 298 -5.80 11.37 -1.12
C VAL A 298 -7.07 10.69 -1.66
N ASN A 299 -7.82 10.00 -0.80
CA ASN A 299 -9.06 9.32 -1.21
C ASN A 299 -10.28 10.25 -1.28
N SER A 300 -10.15 11.54 -0.96
CA SER A 300 -11.17 12.57 -1.26
C SER A 300 -10.99 13.20 -2.64
N GLN A 301 -9.83 13.00 -3.30
CA GLN A 301 -9.56 13.54 -4.63
C GLN A 301 -10.30 12.76 -5.73
N GLN A 302 -10.63 13.47 -6.82
CA GLN A 302 -11.33 12.91 -7.97
C GLN A 302 -10.50 11.81 -8.66
N ARG A 303 -11.18 10.72 -9.05
CA ARG A 303 -10.60 9.55 -9.73
C ARG A 303 -11.69 8.85 -10.56
N PRO A 304 -11.35 7.85 -11.39
CA PRO A 304 -12.34 7.15 -12.21
C PRO A 304 -13.44 6.49 -11.36
N ILE A 305 -14.67 6.57 -11.87
CA ILE A 305 -15.86 5.98 -11.27
C ILE A 305 -16.21 4.72 -12.07
N LYS A 306 -16.26 3.57 -11.39
CA LYS A 306 -16.72 2.31 -11.97
C LYS A 306 -17.58 1.59 -10.93
N ASN A 307 -18.87 1.54 -11.20
CA ASN A 307 -19.85 1.00 -10.28
C ASN A 307 -20.03 -0.50 -10.51
N TYR A 308 -20.02 -1.26 -9.43
CA TYR A 308 -20.20 -2.71 -9.42
C TYR A 308 -21.46 -3.02 -8.62
N THR A 309 -22.61 -3.07 -9.30
CA THR A 309 -23.93 -3.23 -8.65
C THR A 309 -24.10 -4.58 -7.95
N THR A 310 -23.35 -5.59 -8.38
CA THR A 310 -23.32 -6.93 -7.79
C THR A 310 -22.40 -7.03 -6.58
N ASP A 311 -21.64 -5.98 -6.23
CA ASP A 311 -20.78 -6.00 -5.05
C ASP A 311 -21.60 -5.99 -3.75
N TRP A 312 -21.14 -6.77 -2.79
CA TRP A 312 -21.71 -6.91 -1.45
C TRP A 312 -23.18 -7.35 -1.52
N PRO A 313 -23.48 -8.55 -2.02
CA PRO A 313 -24.85 -9.06 -2.06
C PRO A 313 -25.47 -9.07 -0.65
N ASP A 314 -24.69 -9.46 0.36
CA ASP A 314 -25.01 -9.27 1.76
C ASP A 314 -24.45 -7.93 2.26
N LYS A 315 -25.34 -6.99 2.62
CA LYS A 315 -24.96 -5.65 3.11
C LYS A 315 -24.36 -5.67 4.52
N ALA A 316 -24.66 -6.70 5.33
CA ALA A 316 -24.07 -6.86 6.66
C ALA A 316 -22.58 -7.22 6.59
N GLN A 317 -22.12 -7.77 5.46
CA GLN A 317 -20.71 -8.12 5.23
C GLN A 317 -19.89 -6.95 4.67
N LYS A 318 -20.50 -5.77 4.47
CA LYS A 318 -19.76 -4.57 4.07
C LYS A 318 -18.74 -4.20 5.16
N PRO A 319 -17.47 -3.94 4.79
CA PRO A 319 -16.49 -3.39 5.71
C PRO A 319 -16.99 -2.06 6.29
N ILE A 320 -16.65 -1.79 7.55
CA ILE A 320 -17.04 -0.54 8.21
C ILE A 320 -16.50 0.71 7.50
N ASP A 321 -15.42 0.58 6.73
CA ASP A 321 -14.80 1.65 5.96
C ASP A 321 -15.16 1.63 4.47
N TYR A 322 -16.25 0.94 4.09
CA TYR A 322 -16.72 0.90 2.71
C TYR A 322 -17.63 2.11 2.42
N PRO A 323 -17.24 3.03 1.53
CA PRO A 323 -17.82 4.39 1.50
C PRO A 323 -19.12 4.52 0.69
N PHE A 324 -19.73 3.40 0.28
CA PHE A 324 -20.93 3.43 -0.57
C PHE A 324 -22.07 2.60 0.02
N GLY A 325 -23.25 3.20 0.13
CA GLY A 325 -24.47 2.58 0.61
C GLY A 325 -25.09 1.59 -0.40
N PRO A 326 -26.29 1.06 -0.09
CA PRO A 326 -26.94 1.10 1.22
C PRO A 326 -26.21 0.23 2.25
N TYR A 327 -26.42 0.49 3.54
CA TYR A 327 -25.80 -0.23 4.67
C TYR A 327 -26.82 -1.04 5.46
N ALA A 328 -26.33 -1.99 6.26
CA ALA A 328 -27.15 -2.74 7.22
C ALA A 328 -27.24 -2.05 8.58
N ASP A 329 -26.50 -0.96 8.78
CA ASP A 329 -26.52 -0.11 9.96
C ASP A 329 -27.02 1.30 9.60
N ASN A 330 -27.12 2.17 10.60
CA ASN A 330 -27.66 3.52 10.46
C ASN A 330 -26.59 4.59 10.22
N PHE A 331 -25.34 4.21 9.95
CA PHE A 331 -24.28 5.18 9.71
C PHE A 331 -24.38 5.78 8.31
N SER A 332 -24.03 7.05 8.20
CA SER A 332 -23.97 7.77 6.94
C SER A 332 -22.80 7.31 6.06
N GLU A 333 -22.86 7.60 4.76
CA GLU A 333 -21.71 7.38 3.87
C GLU A 333 -20.47 8.17 4.31
N ASN A 334 -20.67 9.35 4.92
CA ASN A 334 -19.57 10.17 5.41
C ASN A 334 -18.86 9.49 6.60
N GLU A 335 -19.62 8.89 7.51
CA GLU A 335 -19.06 8.10 8.63
C GLU A 335 -18.35 6.84 8.12
N HIS A 336 -18.93 6.12 7.16
CA HIS A 336 -18.23 5.00 6.52
C HIS A 336 -16.98 5.42 5.74
N LYS A 337 -16.95 6.64 5.20
CA LYS A 337 -15.81 7.15 4.44
C LYS A 337 -14.66 7.59 5.35
N TYR A 338 -14.95 8.29 6.45
CA TYR A 338 -13.94 8.97 7.27
C TYR A 338 -13.88 8.54 8.74
N GLY A 339 -14.83 7.75 9.23
CA GLY A 339 -14.99 7.41 10.65
C GLY A 339 -15.93 8.39 11.36
N PRO A 340 -16.02 8.34 12.71
CA PRO A 340 -15.03 7.77 13.63
C PRO A 340 -15.18 6.26 13.84
N PHE A 341 -14.23 5.47 13.31
CA PHE A 341 -14.39 4.02 13.23
C PHE A 341 -14.40 3.30 14.59
N LYS A 342 -13.61 3.74 15.58
CA LYS A 342 -13.65 3.14 16.93
C LYS A 342 -15.05 3.27 17.57
N PRO A 343 -15.65 4.48 17.67
CA PRO A 343 -17.04 4.63 18.13
C PRO A 343 -18.05 3.81 17.33
N MET A 344 -17.94 3.78 16.00
CA MET A 344 -18.86 3.00 15.15
C MET A 344 -18.81 1.49 15.44
N ILE A 345 -17.63 0.95 15.80
CA ILE A 345 -17.50 -0.46 16.18
C ILE A 345 -18.08 -0.70 17.58
N ALA A 346 -17.87 0.25 18.50
CA ALA A 346 -18.36 0.14 19.87
C ALA A 346 -19.88 0.09 19.95
N SER A 347 -20.61 0.79 19.07
CA SER A 347 -22.07 0.78 19.05
C SER A 347 -22.71 -0.43 18.36
N LYS A 348 -21.91 -1.31 17.75
CA LYS A 348 -22.38 -2.57 17.15
C LYS A 348 -22.42 -3.72 18.16
N LYS A 349 -21.87 -3.50 19.36
CA LYS A 349 -21.98 -4.40 20.52
C LYS A 349 -23.18 -3.99 21.35
#